data_AF-A0A8J4UHA4-F1
#
_entry.id   AF-A0A8J4UHA4-F1
#
_cell.length_a   1.000
_cell.length_b   1.000
_cell.length_c   1.000
_cell.angle_alpha   90.00
_cell.angle_beta   90.00
_cell.angle_gamma   90.00
#
_symmetry.space_group_name_H-M   'P 1'
#
loop_
_entity.id
_entity.type
_entity.pdbx_description
1 polymer ?
#
loop_
_entity_poly.entity_id
_entity_poly.type
_entity_poly.pdbx_seq_one_letter_code
_entity_poly.pdbx_strand_id
1 'polypeptide(L)'
;MGLTETKWVGEAVFTPYLGKVEDTCTCEKMMLLQMLHGYMEIFSDMLKKAKTIETKTSLKELQGSVKELRDKYKKEQAVWKKIHEIDALQKYNSTIQGGAVNDFITVYDKALEAGQQSKKSQSLLKSLLQR
;
A
#
# COMPACT_ATOMS: atom_id res chain seq x y z
N MET A 1 20.96 19.15 4.93
CA MET A 1 21.54 18.12 4.06
C MET A 1 21.13 18.45 2.64
N GLY A 2 22.06 18.98 1.86
CA GLY A 2 21.84 19.27 0.44
C GLY A 2 22.19 18.05 -0.40
N LEU A 3 21.64 17.96 -1.60
CA LEU A 3 21.89 16.90 -2.60
C LEU A 3 23.37 16.76 -3.04
N THR A 4 24.29 17.46 -2.39
CA THR A 4 25.73 17.52 -2.66
C THR A 4 26.53 16.41 -1.98
N GLU A 5 25.95 15.65 -1.05
CA GLU A 5 26.63 14.51 -0.44
C GLU A 5 26.54 13.29 -1.36
N THR A 6 27.65 12.84 -1.97
CA THR A 6 27.67 11.75 -2.96
C THR A 6 27.28 10.36 -2.43
N LYS A 7 27.00 10.23 -1.12
CA LYS A 7 26.66 8.95 -0.46
C LYS A 7 25.37 8.28 -0.96
N TRP A 8 24.51 9.01 -1.66
CA TRP A 8 23.25 8.47 -2.20
C TRP A 8 23.38 7.91 -3.62
N VAL A 9 24.51 8.09 -4.30
CA VAL A 9 24.73 7.57 -5.66
C VAL A 9 24.71 6.05 -5.63
N GLY A 10 23.69 5.43 -6.23
CA GLY A 10 23.48 3.97 -6.25
C GLY A 10 22.40 3.45 -5.29
N GLU A 11 21.89 4.28 -4.38
CA GLU A 11 20.87 3.90 -3.39
C GLU A 11 19.47 4.21 -3.92
N ALA A 12 18.89 3.27 -4.67
CA ALA A 12 17.54 3.42 -5.20
C ALA A 12 16.47 3.11 -4.13
N VAL A 13 15.58 4.08 -3.86
CA VAL A 13 14.56 3.95 -2.80
C VAL A 13 13.48 2.92 -3.15
N PHE A 14 12.96 2.97 -4.38
CA PHE A 14 11.80 2.15 -4.77
C PHE A 14 12.04 1.23 -5.97
N THR A 15 13.09 1.45 -6.76
CA THR A 15 13.47 0.57 -7.87
C THR A 15 13.60 -0.90 -7.49
N PRO A 16 14.10 -1.28 -6.28
CA PRO A 16 14.16 -2.68 -5.87
C PRO A 16 12.81 -3.39 -5.78
N TYR A 17 11.67 -2.69 -5.82
CA TYR A 17 10.35 -3.30 -5.70
C TYR A 17 9.62 -3.40 -7.05
N LEU A 18 10.11 -2.75 -8.11
CA LEU A 18 9.46 -2.75 -9.42
C LEU A 18 9.49 -4.15 -10.06
N GLY A 19 8.37 -4.55 -10.69
CA GLY A 19 8.25 -5.83 -11.40
C GLY A 19 8.30 -7.08 -10.51
N LYS A 20 8.21 -6.95 -9.19
CA LYS A 20 8.30 -8.08 -8.22
C LYS A 20 6.97 -8.69 -7.82
N VAL A 21 5.85 -8.13 -8.26
CA VAL A 21 4.52 -8.69 -8.01
C VAL A 21 3.98 -9.19 -9.33
N GLU A 22 3.23 -10.29 -9.29
CA GLU A 22 2.52 -10.79 -10.47
C GLU A 22 1.81 -9.64 -11.15
N ASP A 23 1.97 -9.56 -12.47
CA ASP A 23 1.44 -8.51 -13.34
C ASP A 23 -0.08 -8.66 -13.54
N THR A 24 -0.79 -8.95 -12.45
CA THR A 24 -2.22 -8.67 -12.38
C THR A 24 -2.34 -7.16 -12.23
N CYS A 25 -3.09 -6.56 -13.15
CA CYS A 25 -3.18 -5.11 -13.35
C CYS A 25 -3.48 -4.28 -12.08
N THR A 26 -3.96 -4.91 -10.99
CA THR A 26 -4.28 -4.26 -9.72
C THR A 26 -3.12 -4.26 -8.71
N CYS A 27 -2.30 -5.31 -8.66
CA CYS A 27 -1.25 -5.42 -7.63
C CYS A 27 -0.07 -4.47 -7.88
N GLU A 28 0.41 -4.40 -9.12
CA GLU A 28 1.50 -3.47 -9.47
C GLU A 28 1.05 -2.01 -9.29
N LYS A 29 -0.18 -1.67 -9.70
CA LYS A 29 -0.71 -0.31 -9.54
C LYS A 29 -0.83 0.11 -8.08
N MET A 30 -1.19 -0.81 -7.19
CA MET A 30 -1.20 -0.54 -5.74
C MET A 30 0.20 -0.26 -5.20
N MET A 31 1.22 -0.99 -5.66
CA MET A 31 2.61 -0.70 -5.29
C MET A 31 3.07 0.66 -5.80
N LEU A 32 2.81 0.96 -7.08
CA LEU A 32 3.18 2.25 -7.68
C LEU A 32 2.50 3.42 -6.95
N LEU A 33 1.23 3.27 -6.58
CA LEU A 33 0.54 4.26 -5.75
C LEU A 33 1.25 4.47 -4.41
N GLN A 34 1.67 3.40 -3.74
CA GLN A 34 2.41 3.50 -2.48
C GLN A 34 3.76 4.20 -2.64
N MET A 35 4.49 3.93 -3.74
CA MET A 35 5.74 4.63 -4.05
C MET A 35 5.52 6.13 -4.28
N LEU A 36 4.45 6.52 -4.99
CA LEU A 36 4.08 7.92 -5.19
C LEU A 36 3.74 8.61 -3.85
N HIS A 37 3.08 7.90 -2.94
CA HIS A 37 2.86 8.41 -1.58
C HIS A 37 4.18 8.63 -0.85
N GLY A 38 5.10 7.66 -0.91
CA GLY A 38 6.44 7.78 -0.34
C GLY A 38 7.23 8.96 -0.89
N TYR A 39 7.21 9.20 -2.21
CA TYR A 39 7.84 10.38 -2.80
C TYR A 39 7.22 11.69 -2.29
N MET A 40 5.90 11.77 -2.13
CA MET A 40 5.25 12.95 -1.55
C MET A 40 5.73 13.25 -0.13
N GLU A 41 5.87 12.23 0.71
CA GLU A 41 6.35 12.36 2.09
C GLU A 41 7.82 12.81 2.12
N ILE A 42 8.68 12.15 1.33
CA ILE A 42 10.10 12.48 1.21
C ILE A 42 10.28 13.93 0.74
N PHE A 43 9.61 14.32 -0.35
CA PHE A 43 9.71 15.68 -0.87
C PHE A 43 9.13 16.72 0.09
N SER A 44 8.08 16.38 0.85
CA SER A 44 7.55 17.26 1.89
C SER A 44 8.56 17.51 3.01
N ASP A 45 9.27 16.47 3.46
CA ASP A 45 10.32 16.60 4.46
C ASP A 45 11.53 17.39 3.92
N MET A 46 11.97 17.09 2.69
CA MET A 46 13.02 17.85 2.01
C MET A 46 12.64 19.34 1.89
N LEU A 47 11.38 19.64 1.56
CA LEU A 47 10.90 21.01 1.41
C LEU A 47 10.95 21.78 2.73
N LYS A 48 10.61 21.14 3.86
CA LYS A 48 10.74 21.71 5.21
C LYS A 48 12.19 22.03 5.55
N LYS A 49 13.14 21.23 5.06
CA LYS A 49 14.58 21.36 5.32
C LYS A 49 15.32 22.24 4.31
N ALA A 50 14.68 22.59 3.19
CA ALA A 50 15.29 23.34 2.11
C ALA A 50 15.62 24.78 2.52
N LYS A 51 16.84 25.23 2.20
CA LYS A 51 17.33 26.57 2.55
C LYS A 51 17.17 27.60 1.43
N THR A 52 17.28 27.17 0.17
CA THR A 52 17.23 28.05 -0.99
C THR A 52 15.83 28.09 -1.60
N ILE A 53 15.49 29.21 -2.24
CA ILE A 53 14.21 29.37 -2.96
C ILE A 53 14.16 28.41 -4.15
N GLU A 54 15.26 28.27 -4.88
CA GLU A 54 15.36 27.38 -6.04
C GLU A 54 15.03 25.93 -5.69
N THR A 55 15.67 25.36 -4.65
CA THR A 55 15.38 23.99 -4.20
C THR A 55 13.93 23.85 -3.73
N LYS A 56 13.36 24.87 -3.08
CA LYS A 56 11.95 24.86 -2.69
C LYS A 56 11.02 24.85 -3.91
N THR A 57 11.34 25.61 -4.95
CA THR A 57 10.56 25.65 -6.20
C THR A 57 10.60 24.30 -6.90
N SER A 58 11.79 23.72 -7.11
CA SER A 58 11.91 22.40 -7.77
C SER A 58 11.20 21.29 -6.99
N LEU A 59 11.28 21.28 -5.65
CA LEU A 59 10.57 20.31 -4.82
C LEU A 59 9.04 20.47 -4.93
N LYS A 60 8.53 21.69 -5.04
CA LYS A 60 7.10 21.93 -5.27
C LYS A 60 6.64 21.46 -6.64
N GLU A 61 7.46 21.66 -7.67
CA GLU A 61 7.18 21.14 -9.02
C GLU A 61 7.11 19.61 -9.02
N LEU A 62 8.09 18.94 -8.39
CA LEU A 62 8.08 17.48 -8.22
C LEU A 62 6.84 17.00 -7.47
N GLN A 63 6.46 17.66 -6.38
CA GLN A 63 5.22 17.35 -5.67
C GLN A 63 3.97 17.54 -6.55
N GLY A 64 3.97 18.57 -7.40
CA GLY A 64 2.92 18.80 -8.40
C GLY A 64 2.79 17.63 -9.36
N SER A 65 3.90 17.19 -9.98
CA SER A 65 3.91 16.05 -10.89
C SER A 65 3.47 14.74 -10.22
N VAL A 66 3.93 14.49 -8.98
CA VAL A 66 3.51 13.29 -8.23
C VAL A 66 2.01 13.35 -7.92
N LYS A 67 1.48 14.51 -7.53
CA LYS A 67 0.04 14.68 -7.27
C LYS A 67 -0.80 14.41 -8.53
N GLU A 68 -0.41 14.99 -9.67
CA GLU A 68 -1.10 14.78 -10.94
C GLU A 68 -1.11 13.30 -11.36
N LEU A 69 0.03 12.62 -11.20
CA LEU A 69 0.11 11.19 -11.52
C LEU A 69 -0.74 10.37 -10.57
N ARG A 70 -0.70 10.66 -9.25
CA ARG A 70 -1.49 9.98 -8.23
C ARG A 70 -2.99 10.10 -8.51
N ASP A 71 -3.46 11.23 -9.00
CA ASP A 71 -4.88 11.46 -9.33
C ASP A 71 -5.41 10.53 -10.44
N LYS A 72 -4.53 9.82 -11.17
CA LYS A 72 -4.91 8.78 -12.13
C LYS A 72 -5.18 7.41 -11.47
N TYR A 73 -4.72 7.19 -10.24
CA TYR A 73 -4.84 5.95 -9.46
C TYR A 73 -6.07 5.96 -8.52
N LYS A 74 -7.20 6.50 -8.96
CA LYS A 74 -8.38 6.70 -8.07
C LYS A 74 -8.93 5.40 -7.49
N LYS A 75 -8.89 4.32 -8.27
CA LYS A 75 -9.40 3.00 -7.83
C LYS A 75 -8.50 2.41 -6.75
N GLU A 76 -7.19 2.47 -6.97
CA GLU A 76 -6.18 2.01 -6.04
C GLU A 76 -6.20 2.86 -4.77
N GLN A 77 -6.40 4.17 -4.87
CA GLN A 77 -6.59 5.05 -3.71
C GLN A 77 -7.82 4.66 -2.87
N ALA A 78 -8.92 4.26 -3.53
CA ALA A 78 -10.11 3.80 -2.82
C ALA A 78 -9.84 2.46 -2.08
N VAL A 79 -9.12 1.53 -2.71
CA VAL A 79 -8.71 0.26 -2.07
C VAL A 79 -7.77 0.54 -0.90
N TRP A 80 -6.77 1.40 -1.09
CA TRP A 80 -5.81 1.78 -0.07
C TRP A 80 -6.47 2.43 1.14
N LYS A 81 -7.46 3.30 0.92
CA LYS A 81 -8.29 3.87 1.99
C LYS A 81 -9.01 2.78 2.79
N LYS A 82 -9.58 1.78 2.11
CA LYS A 82 -10.29 0.66 2.77
C LYS A 82 -9.34 -0.20 3.60
N ILE A 83 -8.12 -0.45 3.12
CA ILE A 83 -7.08 -1.15 3.88
C ILE A 83 -6.77 -0.38 5.16
N HIS A 84 -6.54 0.93 5.07
CA HIS A 84 -6.30 1.75 6.26
C HIS A 84 -7.47 1.80 7.25
N GLU A 85 -8.71 1.82 6.76
CA GLU A 85 -9.90 1.73 7.61
C GLU A 85 -9.93 0.40 8.39
N ILE A 86 -9.55 -0.72 7.75
CA ILE A 86 -9.44 -2.03 8.40
C ILE A 86 -8.30 -2.04 9.43
N ASP A 87 -7.13 -1.49 9.08
CA ASP A 87 -5.99 -1.43 9.99
C ASP A 87 -6.27 -0.59 11.23
N ALA A 88 -7.05 0.49 11.07
CA ALA A 88 -7.45 1.40 12.15
C ALA A 88 -8.56 0.86 13.05
N LEU A 89 -9.15 -0.31 12.76
CA LEU A 89 -10.14 -0.93 13.65
C LEU A 89 -9.58 -1.10 15.07
N GLN A 90 -10.42 -0.81 16.06
CA GLN A 90 -10.08 -1.01 17.47
C GLN A 90 -10.14 -2.50 17.81
N LYS A 91 -9.12 -3.26 17.42
CA LYS A 91 -9.05 -4.74 17.55
C LYS A 91 -9.20 -5.25 19.00
N TYR A 92 -9.01 -4.38 19.99
CA TYR A 92 -9.16 -4.67 21.42
C TYR A 92 -10.55 -4.32 21.99
N ASN A 93 -11.45 -3.74 21.18
CA ASN A 93 -12.82 -3.45 21.56
C ASN A 93 -13.66 -4.73 21.55
N SER A 94 -14.36 -5.03 22.64
CA SER A 94 -15.13 -6.28 22.81
C SER A 94 -16.26 -6.45 21.79
N THR A 95 -16.91 -5.35 21.38
CA THR A 95 -17.95 -5.38 20.34
C THR A 95 -17.35 -5.73 18.98
N ILE A 96 -16.19 -5.16 18.65
CA ILE A 96 -15.47 -5.48 17.41
C ILE A 96 -15.01 -6.95 17.40
N GLN A 97 -14.51 -7.45 18.52
CA GLN A 97 -14.12 -8.86 18.66
C GLN A 97 -15.30 -9.81 18.49
N GLY A 98 -16.46 -9.50 19.09
CA GLY A 98 -17.69 -10.27 18.87
C GLY A 98 -18.14 -10.25 17.41
N GLY A 99 -18.09 -9.09 16.76
CA GLY A 99 -18.37 -8.96 15.33
C GLY A 99 -17.43 -9.79 14.45
N ALA A 100 -16.13 -9.79 14.75
CA ALA A 100 -15.12 -10.56 14.02
C ALA A 100 -15.34 -12.08 14.12
N VAL A 101 -15.83 -12.59 15.25
CA VAL A 101 -16.19 -14.02 15.36
C VAL A 101 -17.39 -14.35 14.46
N ASN A 102 -18.36 -13.44 14.35
CA ASN A 102 -19.57 -13.66 13.57
C ASN A 102 -19.30 -13.68 12.05
N ASP A 103 -18.37 -12.86 11.54
CA ASP A 103 -18.09 -12.77 10.11
C ASP A 103 -16.88 -13.59 9.64
N PHE A 104 -16.10 -14.16 10.58
CA PHE A 104 -14.86 -14.89 10.29
C PHE A 104 -14.99 -15.93 9.18
N ILE A 105 -15.99 -16.83 9.28
CA ILE A 105 -16.16 -17.91 8.29
C ILE A 105 -16.39 -17.34 6.89
N THR A 106 -17.21 -16.29 6.78
CA THR A 106 -17.51 -15.65 5.49
C THR A 106 -16.25 -15.02 4.88
N VAL A 107 -15.43 -14.35 5.69
CA VAL A 107 -14.18 -13.75 5.22
C VAL A 107 -13.16 -14.82 4.84
N TYR A 108 -13.05 -15.87 5.65
CA TYR A 108 -12.15 -17.00 5.42
C TYR A 108 -12.46 -17.72 4.10
N ASP A 109 -13.72 -18.07 3.86
CA ASP A 109 -14.12 -18.76 2.62
C ASP A 109 -13.84 -17.92 1.38
N LYS A 110 -14.12 -16.61 1.43
CA LYS A 110 -13.80 -15.69 0.33
C LYS A 110 -12.30 -15.56 0.08
N ALA A 111 -11.50 -15.49 1.14
CA ALA A 111 -10.04 -15.43 1.02
C ALA A 111 -9.49 -16.75 0.45
N LEU A 112 -10.06 -17.87 0.86
CA LEU A 112 -9.70 -19.19 0.36
C LEU A 112 -10.00 -19.33 -1.12
N GLU A 113 -11.19 -18.95 -1.57
CA GLU A 113 -11.58 -18.93 -2.99
C GLU A 113 -10.64 -18.05 -3.83
N ALA A 114 -10.33 -16.84 -3.33
CA ALA A 114 -9.43 -15.93 -4.01
C ALA A 114 -7.99 -16.46 -4.11
N GLY A 115 -7.51 -17.18 -3.08
CA GLY A 115 -6.17 -17.78 -3.04
C GLY A 115 -6.05 -19.12 -3.78
N GLN A 116 -7.15 -19.83 -4.01
CA GLN A 116 -7.17 -21.20 -4.57
C GLN A 116 -7.26 -21.29 -6.10
N GLN A 117 -6.82 -20.27 -6.84
CA GLN A 117 -6.51 -20.47 -8.27
C GLN A 117 -5.39 -21.51 -8.54
N SER A 118 -4.83 -22.20 -7.51
CA SER A 118 -4.13 -23.48 -7.70
C SER A 118 -4.77 -24.64 -6.89
N LYS A 119 -5.45 -25.52 -7.63
CA LYS A 119 -6.07 -26.82 -7.28
C LYS A 119 -5.43 -27.57 -6.09
N LYS A 120 -6.09 -27.66 -4.90
CA LYS A 120 -6.11 -28.89 -4.05
C LYS A 120 -6.80 -28.84 -2.67
N SER A 121 -7.27 -27.71 -2.15
CA SER A 121 -7.63 -27.63 -0.71
C SER A 121 -9.13 -27.74 -0.38
N GLN A 122 -9.89 -28.51 -1.16
CA GLN A 122 -11.27 -28.89 -0.79
C GLN A 122 -11.36 -29.97 0.31
N SER A 123 -10.22 -30.55 0.74
CA SER A 123 -10.20 -31.73 1.63
C SER A 123 -10.11 -31.43 3.12
N LEU A 124 -9.61 -30.27 3.56
CA LEU A 124 -9.26 -30.05 4.98
C LEU A 124 -10.33 -29.35 5.82
N LEU A 125 -11.25 -28.59 5.22
CA LEU A 125 -12.24 -27.82 5.98
C LEU A 125 -13.49 -28.64 6.35
N LYS A 126 -13.81 -29.70 5.60
CA LYS A 126 -14.92 -30.60 5.94
C LYS A 126 -14.73 -31.33 7.27
N SER A 127 -13.49 -31.58 7.70
CA SER A 127 -13.22 -32.28 8.97
C SER A 127 -13.32 -31.40 10.21
N LEU A 128 -13.32 -30.06 10.07
CA LEU A 128 -13.34 -29.13 11.20
C LEU A 128 -14.74 -28.60 11.54
N LEU A 129 -15.69 -28.69 10.61
CA LEU A 129 -17.07 -28.19 10.78
C LEU A 129 -18.11 -29.30 11.05
N GLN A 130 -17.67 -30.55 11.25
CA GLN A 130 -18.54 -31.69 11.57
C GLN A 130 -18.33 -32.23 13.00
N ARG A 131 -17.94 -31.38 13.95
CA ARG A 131 -17.96 -31.73 15.39
C ARG A 131 -18.96 -30.86 16.12
#